data_AF-A0A1V3JQK0-F1
#
_entry.id   AF-A0A1V3JQK0-F1
#
_cell.length_a   1.000
_cell.length_b   1.000
_cell.length_c   1.000
_cell.angle_alpha   90.00
_cell.angle_beta   90.00
_cell.angle_gamma   90.00
#
_symmetry.space_group_name_H-M   'P 1'
#
loop_
_entity.id
_entity.type
_entity.pdbx_description
1 polymer ?
#
loop_
_entity_poly.entity_id
_entity_poly.type
_entity_poly.pdbx_seq_one_letter_code
_entity_poly.pdbx_strand_id
1 'polypeptide(L)' 'MKKLLLVIIGAFIISACANKDVYFNGSEGSHSGMKFDKDTRHWGVNK' A
#
# COMPACT_ATOMS: atom_id res chain seq x y z
N MET A 1 27.87 -4.37 -9.90
CA MET A 1 27.64 -4.33 -8.44
C MET A 1 26.82 -3.10 -8.00
N LYS A 2 27.21 -1.85 -8.32
CA LYS A 2 26.51 -0.64 -7.82
C LYS A 2 25.07 -0.46 -8.33
N LYS A 3 24.78 -0.86 -9.58
CA LYS A 3 23.43 -0.74 -10.17
C LYS A 3 22.38 -1.61 -9.46
N LEU A 4 22.75 -2.83 -9.05
CA LEU A 4 21.85 -3.73 -8.33
C LEU A 4 21.50 -3.18 -6.94
N LEU A 5 22.49 -2.62 -6.25
CA LEU A 5 22.28 -1.94 -4.97
C LEU A 5 21.27 -0.80 -5.09
N LEU A 6 21.35 0.01 -6.15
CA LEU A 6 20.41 1.11 -6.40
C LEU A 6 18.99 0.60 -6.66
N VAL A 7 18.83 -0.50 -7.40
CA VAL A 7 17.51 -1.12 -7.64
C VAL A 7 16.90 -1.63 -6.33
N ILE A 8 17.69 -2.29 -5.49
CA ILE A 8 17.23 -2.79 -4.19
C ILE A 8 16.82 -1.63 -3.27
N ILE A 9 17.64 -0.58 -3.18
CA ILE A 9 17.32 0.60 -2.37
C ILE A 9 16.05 1.29 -2.88
N GLY A 10 15.90 1.44 -4.20
CA GLY A 10 14.69 2.00 -4.80
C GLY A 10 13.43 1.19 -4.47
N ALA A 11 13.50 -0.13 -4.58
CA ALA A 11 12.40 -1.02 -4.22
C ALA A 11 12.04 -0.92 -2.73
N PHE A 12 13.04 -0.85 -1.85
CA PHE A 12 12.82 -0.67 -0.40
C PHE A 12 12.17 0.68 -0.07
N ILE A 13 12.60 1.77 -0.71
CA ILE A 13 12.00 3.10 -0.51
C ILE A 13 10.54 3.11 -0.97
N ILE A 14 10.25 2.56 -2.16
CA ILE A 14 8.88 2.48 -2.66
C ILE A 14 8.01 1.63 -1.73
N SER A 15 8.53 0.48 -1.27
CA SER A 15 7.80 -0.40 -0.34
C SER A 15 7.60 0.23 1.03
N ALA A 16 8.55 1.01 1.54
CA ALA A 16 8.42 1.72 2.83
C ALA A 16 7.39 2.86 2.72
N CYS A 17 7.33 3.54 1.58
CA CYS A 17 6.31 4.55 1.28
C CYS A 17 4.95 3.93 0.93
N ALA A 18 4.90 2.64 0.57
CA ALA A 18 3.67 1.89 0.32
C ALA A 18 2.92 1.47 1.60
N ASN A 19 3.28 2.05 2.76
CA ASN A 19 2.58 1.89 4.03
C ASN A 19 1.27 2.70 4.03
N LYS A 20 0.41 2.45 3.05
CA LYS A 20 -0.92 3.05 2.90
C LYS A 20 -1.95 1.96 2.69
N ASP A 21 -3.17 2.25 3.12
CA ASP A 21 -4.31 1.40 2.82
C ASP A 21 -4.56 1.40 1.32
N VAL A 22 -5.00 0.25 0.80
CA VAL A 22 -5.34 0.11 -0.62
C VAL A 22 -6.85 0.13 -0.77
N TYR A 23 -7.34 0.98 -1.66
CA TYR A 23 -8.78 1.12 -1.90
C TYR A 23 -9.13 0.69 -3.33
N PHE A 24 -10.17 -0.11 -3.46
CA PHE A 24 -10.77 -0.50 -4.74
C PHE A 24 -12.19 0.04 -4.80
N ASN A 25 -12.47 0.80 -5.86
CA ASN A 25 -13.76 1.44 -6.08
C ASN A 25 -14.24 2.27 -4.86
N GLY A 26 -13.31 3.02 -4.31
CA GLY A 26 -13.49 3.85 -3.12
C GLY A 26 -12.20 4.59 -2.80
N SER A 27 -12.26 5.44 -1.79
CA SER A 27 -11.11 6.15 -1.22
C SER A 27 -11.25 6.23 0.30
N GLU A 28 -10.20 6.68 0.97
CA GLU A 28 -10.26 7.04 2.38
C GLU A 28 -11.48 7.95 2.66
N GLY A 29 -12.29 7.59 3.65
CA GLY A 29 -13.50 8.34 4.04
C GLY A 29 -14.71 8.22 3.10
N SER A 30 -14.65 7.41 2.04
CA SER A 30 -15.77 7.28 1.08
C SER A 30 -16.89 6.32 1.51
N HIS A 31 -16.71 5.57 2.60
CA HIS A 31 -17.70 4.60 3.14
C HIS A 31 -18.23 3.61 2.08
N SER A 32 -17.44 3.36 1.03
CA SER A 32 -17.80 2.54 -0.12
C SER A 32 -16.56 1.88 -0.73
N GLY A 33 -16.78 0.76 -1.41
CA GLY A 33 -15.71 -0.04 -2.02
C GLY A 33 -15.03 -1.00 -1.05
N MET A 34 -13.90 -1.57 -1.50
CA MET A 34 -13.12 -2.54 -0.74
C MET A 34 -11.80 -1.91 -0.29
N LYS A 35 -11.44 -2.11 0.99
CA LYS A 35 -10.22 -1.61 1.61
C LYS A 35 -9.32 -2.80 2.00
N PHE A 36 -8.04 -2.72 1.68
CA PHE A 36 -6.99 -3.45 2.39
C PHE A 36 -6.45 -2.57 3.49
N ASP A 37 -6.64 -3.00 4.72
CA ASP A 37 -6.08 -2.35 5.89
C ASP A 37 -4.64 -2.82 6.09
N LYS A 38 -3.69 -1.90 5.95
CA LYS A 38 -2.26 -2.24 5.97
C LYS A 38 -1.76 -2.69 7.35
N ASP A 39 -2.41 -2.20 8.41
CA ASP A 39 -1.97 -2.41 9.79
C ASP A 39 -2.41 -3.78 10.28
N THR A 40 -3.64 -4.18 9.92
CA THR A 40 -4.19 -5.49 10.25
C THR A 40 -3.93 -6.54 9.16
N ARG A 41 -3.56 -6.12 7.95
CA ARG A 41 -3.41 -6.96 6.75
C ARG A 41 -4.69 -7.69 6.34
N HIS A 42 -5.85 -7.09 6.62
CA HIS A 42 -7.15 -7.65 6.27
C HIS A 42 -7.84 -6.87 5.15
N TRP A 43 -8.56 -7.60 4.31
CA TRP A 43 -9.50 -7.03 3.35
C TRP A 43 -10.88 -6.89 3.99
N GLY A 44 -11.56 -5.80 3.69
CA GLY A 44 -12.92 -5.55 4.15
C GLY A 44 -13.65 -4.50 3.32
N VAL A 45 -14.93 -4.29 3.63
CA VAL A 45 -15.67 -3.15 3.08
C VAL A 45 -15.10 -1.89 3.72
N ASN A 46 -14.78 -0.90 2.89
CA ASN A 46 -14.41 0.42 3.34
C ASN A 46 -15.62 1.05 4.03
N LYS A 47 -15.60 1.08 5.36
CA LYS A 47 -16.65 1.66 6.17
C LYS A 47 -16.38 3.12 6.44
#